data_AF-A0AAD0PY63-F1
#
_entry.id   AF-A0AAD0PY63-F1
#
_cell.length_a   1.000
_cell.length_b   1.000
_cell.length_c   1.000
_cell.angle_alpha   90.00
_cell.angle_beta   90.00
_cell.angle_gamma   90.00
#
_symmetry.space_group_name_H-M   'P 1'
#
loop_
_entity.id
_entity.type
_entity.pdbx_description
1 polymer ?
#
loop_
_entity_poly.entity_id
_entity_poly.type
_entity_poly.pdbx_seq_one_letter_code
_entity_poly.pdbx_strand_id
1 'polypeptide(L)'
;MNNTLKIAGTFVLGLSILTGCSDKVAQKIDSTNDKNKIIAIADGEKITENNNENTNKLLPSYENKITDTLENYKQKNIPSKASNSNNYNHDFKEAGKILKPMIYSLINLNGSNIENIIRFNVSESAGNGEITTTSMSNILDLINTYNKETYHTEDVLKKLRANPNFIELDKNKKDYTVEGLTKLFKTDSTIIYFKKDNSFTLKTFVGYGGATDSIFAPTESWKIKGDRIIIPYVTVATNKKTGEMTLRLNNKQYEHGNNKTKYYVESFIIF
;
A
#
# COMPACT_ATOMS: atom_id res chain seq x y z
N MET A 1 -19.12 -57.18 -2.93
CA MET A 1 -18.32 -56.31 -3.82
C MET A 1 -18.27 -54.92 -3.20
N ASN A 2 -17.19 -54.59 -2.51
CA ASN A 2 -16.93 -53.29 -1.88
C ASN A 2 -15.70 -52.70 -2.58
N ASN A 3 -15.85 -51.55 -3.23
CA ASN A 3 -14.71 -50.79 -3.76
C ASN A 3 -14.58 -49.47 -3.00
N THR A 4 -13.69 -49.46 -2.02
CA THR A 4 -13.13 -48.25 -1.41
C THR A 4 -11.97 -47.76 -2.28
N LEU A 5 -12.15 -46.64 -2.97
CA LEU A 5 -11.07 -45.97 -3.70
C LEU A 5 -10.36 -45.00 -2.76
N LYS A 6 -9.10 -45.28 -2.44
CA LYS A 6 -8.19 -44.36 -1.72
C LYS A 6 -7.72 -43.31 -2.71
N ILE A 7 -8.12 -42.05 -2.53
CA ILE A 7 -7.55 -40.90 -3.24
C ILE A 7 -6.41 -40.35 -2.38
N ALA A 8 -5.17 -40.63 -2.78
CA ALA A 8 -4.00 -39.91 -2.32
C ALA A 8 -3.87 -38.64 -3.19
N GLY A 9 -4.14 -37.47 -2.60
CA GLY A 9 -3.97 -36.17 -3.26
C GLY A 9 -2.59 -35.61 -2.94
N THR A 10 -1.67 -35.66 -3.88
CA THR A 10 -0.36 -35.03 -3.82
C THR A 10 -0.52 -33.51 -3.95
N PHE A 11 -0.16 -32.75 -2.91
CA PHE A 11 -0.14 -31.29 -2.95
C PHE A 11 1.16 -30.85 -3.65
N VAL A 12 1.07 -30.43 -4.91
CA VAL A 12 2.18 -29.79 -5.62
C VAL A 12 2.09 -28.29 -5.37
N LEU A 13 2.95 -27.77 -4.49
CA LEU A 13 3.21 -26.33 -4.36
C LEU A 13 4.01 -25.90 -5.60
N GLY A 14 3.32 -25.30 -6.58
CA GLY A 14 3.95 -24.75 -7.78
C GLY A 14 4.74 -23.49 -7.47
N LEU A 15 6.06 -23.63 -7.27
CA LEU A 15 7.02 -22.53 -7.42
C LEU A 15 7.19 -22.27 -8.93
N SER A 16 6.60 -21.18 -9.43
CA SER A 16 6.92 -20.69 -10.78
C SER A 16 8.17 -19.81 -10.70
N ILE A 17 9.33 -20.43 -10.93
CA ILE A 17 10.57 -19.72 -11.23
C ILE A 17 10.52 -19.37 -12.72
N LEU A 18 10.28 -18.10 -13.05
CA LEU A 18 10.46 -17.61 -14.42
C LEU A 18 11.95 -17.37 -14.65
N THR A 19 12.59 -18.32 -15.32
CA THR A 19 13.90 -18.17 -15.95
C THR A 19 13.74 -17.38 -17.25
N GLY A 20 14.17 -16.13 -17.24
CA GLY A 20 14.36 -15.33 -18.45
C GLY A 20 15.84 -15.29 -18.82
N CYS A 21 16.27 -16.18 -19.71
CA CYS A 21 17.57 -16.08 -20.36
C CYS A 21 17.62 -14.79 -21.22
N SER A 22 18.74 -14.08 -21.20
CA SER A 22 19.09 -13.16 -22.29
C SER A 22 20.57 -13.29 -22.59
N ASP A 23 20.84 -13.96 -23.71
CA ASP A 23 22.15 -14.08 -24.32
C ASP A 23 22.21 -13.12 -25.53
N LYS A 24 23.35 -12.41 -25.60
CA LYS A 24 24.01 -11.76 -26.74
C LYS A 24 23.84 -10.25 -27.04
N VAL A 25 24.92 -9.55 -26.68
CA VAL A 25 25.85 -8.72 -27.49
C VAL A 25 25.34 -7.45 -28.22
N ALA A 26 25.88 -6.30 -27.79
CA ALA A 26 26.54 -5.32 -28.68
C ALA A 26 27.59 -4.49 -27.90
N GLN A 27 28.85 -4.54 -28.36
CA GLN A 27 29.93 -3.66 -27.91
C GLN A 27 29.97 -2.36 -28.74
N LYS A 28 30.50 -1.33 -28.08
CA LYS A 28 31.29 -0.18 -28.58
C LYS A 28 30.55 1.13 -28.89
N ILE A 29 30.76 2.12 -28.03
CA ILE A 29 30.99 3.52 -28.41
C ILE A 29 32.12 4.06 -27.53
N ASP A 30 33.27 4.36 -28.15
CA ASP A 30 34.31 5.24 -27.61
C ASP A 30 33.99 6.68 -28.04
N SER A 31 34.09 7.65 -27.12
CA SER A 31 34.76 8.97 -27.27
C SER A 31 34.22 10.01 -26.26
N THR A 32 35.05 10.30 -25.24
CA THR A 32 35.39 11.63 -24.66
C THR A 32 34.36 12.53 -23.94
N ASN A 33 34.64 12.78 -22.64
CA ASN A 33 34.32 13.92 -21.74
C ASN A 33 32.87 14.47 -21.72
N ASP A 34 32.11 14.55 -20.61
CA ASP A 34 32.45 14.94 -19.24
C ASP A 34 31.42 14.43 -18.20
N LYS A 35 31.84 14.49 -16.93
CA LYS A 35 31.34 13.84 -15.70
C LYS A 35 29.83 13.94 -15.40
N ASN A 36 29.14 12.80 -15.40
CA ASN A 36 28.24 12.33 -14.33
C ASN A 36 27.94 10.83 -14.54
N LYS A 37 28.89 9.99 -14.15
CA LYS A 37 28.78 8.53 -14.23
C LYS A 37 28.08 8.03 -12.97
N ILE A 38 26.82 7.64 -13.11
CA ILE A 38 26.18 6.71 -12.16
C ILE A 38 26.97 5.40 -12.29
N ILE A 39 27.63 5.00 -11.20
CA ILE A 39 28.38 3.75 -11.12
C ILE A 39 27.35 2.62 -11.06
N ALA A 40 27.13 1.94 -12.19
CA ALA A 40 26.59 0.60 -12.20
C ALA A 40 27.69 -0.35 -11.69
N ILE A 41 27.44 -1.05 -10.58
CA ILE A 41 28.23 -2.23 -10.21
C ILE A 41 27.31 -3.43 -10.44
N ALA A 42 27.59 -4.14 -11.53
CA ALA A 42 27.14 -5.51 -11.73
C ALA A 42 28.10 -6.42 -10.94
N ASP A 43 27.55 -7.32 -10.12
CA ASP A 43 28.34 -8.35 -9.45
C ASP A 43 28.95 -9.31 -10.48
N GLY A 44 30.27 -9.46 -10.39
CA GLY A 44 31.01 -10.58 -10.95
C GLY A 44 31.92 -11.10 -9.85
N GLU A 45 31.51 -12.17 -9.17
CA GLU A 45 32.32 -12.88 -8.19
C GLU A 45 33.65 -13.33 -8.79
N LYS A 46 34.75 -13.00 -8.10
CA LYS A 46 35.94 -13.84 -8.08
C LYS A 46 36.25 -14.12 -6.61
N ILE A 47 35.72 -15.24 -6.13
CA ILE A 47 36.03 -15.80 -4.82
C ILE A 47 37.40 -16.46 -4.94
N THR A 48 38.41 -15.93 -4.25
CA THR A 48 39.58 -16.71 -3.86
C THR A 48 39.46 -16.97 -2.36
N GLU A 49 39.40 -18.25 -2.00
CA GLU A 49 39.39 -18.76 -0.63
C GLU A 49 40.57 -18.22 0.17
N ASN A 50 40.31 -17.77 1.40
CA ASN A 50 41.12 -18.18 2.54
C ASN A 50 40.37 -17.99 3.86
N ASN A 51 40.46 -19.05 4.66
CA ASN A 51 39.82 -19.24 5.96
C ASN A 51 40.48 -18.41 7.06
N ASN A 52 39.67 -17.75 7.92
CA ASN A 52 39.60 -18.01 9.36
C ASN A 52 38.97 -16.84 10.16
N GLU A 53 38.13 -17.27 11.11
CA GLU A 53 37.78 -16.63 12.40
C GLU A 53 36.91 -15.35 12.43
N ASN A 54 35.61 -15.62 12.58
CA ASN A 54 34.72 -15.12 13.64
C ASN A 54 34.91 -13.66 14.11
N THR A 55 34.30 -12.73 13.38
CA THR A 55 33.82 -11.46 13.95
C THR A 55 32.40 -11.23 13.46
N ASN A 56 31.46 -11.09 14.39
CA ASN A 56 30.09 -10.63 14.11
C ASN A 56 30.15 -9.21 13.55
N LYS A 57 30.30 -9.09 12.22
CA LYS A 57 30.18 -7.83 11.50
C LYS A 57 28.77 -7.75 10.94
N LEU A 58 27.95 -6.94 11.61
CA LEU A 58 26.62 -6.54 11.19
C LEU A 58 26.67 -6.11 9.70
N LEU A 59 26.01 -6.88 8.84
CA LEU A 59 25.83 -6.52 7.43
C LEU A 59 25.04 -5.18 7.40
N PRO A 60 25.44 -4.18 6.60
CA PRO A 60 24.70 -2.93 6.52
C PRO A 60 23.29 -3.20 6.01
N SER A 61 22.30 -2.91 6.84
CA SER A 61 20.88 -3.04 6.53
C SER A 61 20.53 -2.27 5.25
N TYR A 62 19.80 -2.94 4.35
CA TYR A 62 19.18 -2.36 3.16
C TYR A 62 18.19 -1.23 3.51
N GLU A 63 17.82 -1.07 4.79
CA GLU A 63 17.00 0.04 5.29
C GLU A 63 17.66 1.40 5.04
N ASN A 64 18.99 1.51 5.14
CA ASN A 64 19.68 2.80 5.04
C ASN A 64 19.61 3.45 3.64
N LYS A 65 19.46 2.64 2.58
CA LYS A 65 19.36 3.16 1.20
C LYS A 65 17.98 3.68 0.85
N ILE A 66 16.94 3.14 1.48
CA ILE A 66 15.55 3.59 1.30
C ILE A 66 15.33 4.89 2.06
N THR A 67 15.89 5.04 3.26
CA THR A 67 15.82 6.30 4.02
C THR A 67 16.50 7.46 3.29
N ASP A 68 17.66 7.26 2.66
CA ASP A 68 18.38 8.33 1.93
C ASP A 68 17.67 8.80 0.66
N THR A 69 16.90 7.92 0.00
CA THR A 69 16.02 8.32 -1.12
C THR A 69 14.75 9.02 -0.60
N LEU A 70 14.25 8.62 0.57
CA LEU A 70 13.06 9.21 1.19
C LEU A 70 13.32 10.58 1.84
N GLU A 71 14.49 10.80 2.42
CA GLU A 71 14.93 12.10 2.93
C GLU A 71 15.10 13.12 1.80
N ASN A 72 15.53 12.67 0.61
CA ASN A 72 15.49 13.52 -0.59
C ASN A 72 14.05 13.78 -1.11
N TYR A 73 13.09 12.92 -0.75
CA TYR A 73 11.65 13.13 -1.00
C TYR A 73 10.93 13.91 0.11
N LYS A 74 11.59 14.19 1.26
CA LYS A 74 11.13 15.22 2.19
C LYS A 74 11.30 16.58 1.50
N GLN A 75 10.24 17.00 0.81
CA GLN A 75 9.90 18.39 0.51
C GLN A 75 11.10 19.27 0.14
N LYS A 76 11.72 19.03 -1.01
CA LYS A 76 12.44 20.12 -1.67
C LYS A 76 11.40 21.06 -2.26
N ASN A 77 11.04 22.06 -1.46
CA ASN A 77 10.19 23.22 -1.74
C ASN A 77 8.78 22.91 -2.27
N ILE A 78 7.80 22.86 -1.36
CA ILE A 78 6.37 23.03 -1.74
C ILE A 78 6.22 24.44 -2.31
N PRO A 79 5.95 24.64 -3.61
CA PRO A 79 5.58 25.95 -4.12
C PRO A 79 4.15 26.20 -3.64
N SER A 80 3.99 27.07 -2.64
CA SER A 80 2.67 27.56 -2.26
C SER A 80 2.14 28.43 -3.43
N LYS A 81 1.04 27.96 -4.03
CA LYS A 81 0.24 28.61 -5.09
C LYS A 81 0.78 28.43 -6.51
N ALA A 82 0.34 27.35 -7.16
CA ALA A 82 0.19 27.34 -8.61
C ALA A 82 -0.97 28.29 -8.98
N SER A 83 -0.63 29.49 -9.48
CA SER A 83 -1.57 30.48 -10.01
C SER A 83 -2.22 29.95 -11.30
N ASN A 84 -3.33 29.22 -11.17
CA ASN A 84 -4.29 29.02 -12.25
C ASN A 84 -5.56 29.81 -11.92
N SER A 85 -6.17 30.45 -12.92
CA SER A 85 -7.41 31.26 -12.84
C SER A 85 -8.67 30.46 -12.48
N ASN A 86 -8.52 29.33 -11.79
CA ASN A 86 -9.60 28.45 -11.37
C ASN A 86 -10.18 28.97 -10.04
N ASN A 87 -11.50 29.13 -9.96
CA ASN A 87 -12.22 29.51 -8.75
C ASN A 87 -12.15 28.48 -7.60
N TYR A 88 -11.34 27.43 -7.74
CA TYR A 88 -11.21 26.33 -6.78
C TYR A 88 -9.96 26.51 -5.91
N ASN A 89 -10.13 26.55 -4.59
CA ASN A 89 -9.03 26.69 -3.63
C ASN A 89 -8.32 25.35 -3.39
N HIS A 90 -7.41 25.00 -4.30
CA HIS A 90 -6.57 23.80 -4.17
C HIS A 90 -5.46 23.97 -3.12
N ASP A 91 -5.26 22.90 -2.36
CA ASP A 91 -4.17 22.68 -1.41
C ASP A 91 -3.43 21.39 -1.78
N PHE A 92 -2.18 21.53 -2.24
CA PHE A 92 -1.34 20.39 -2.64
C PHE A 92 -0.75 19.64 -1.44
N LYS A 93 -0.66 20.26 -0.26
CA LYS A 93 -0.22 19.59 0.97
C LYS A 93 -1.27 18.57 1.40
N GLU A 94 -2.55 18.94 1.38
CA GLU A 94 -3.64 18.00 1.67
C GLU A 94 -3.75 16.89 0.63
N ALA A 95 -3.58 17.22 -0.66
CA ALA A 95 -3.54 16.21 -1.73
C ALA A 95 -2.38 15.21 -1.54
N GLY A 96 -1.20 15.70 -1.16
CA GLY A 96 -0.01 14.87 -0.90
C GLY A 96 -0.19 13.85 0.23
N LYS A 97 -1.07 14.11 1.22
CA LYS A 97 -1.37 13.14 2.29
C LYS A 97 -2.01 11.86 1.76
N ILE A 98 -2.83 11.96 0.71
CA ILE A 98 -3.52 10.81 0.09
C ILE A 98 -2.52 9.89 -0.63
N LEU A 99 -1.42 10.43 -1.14
CA LEU A 99 -0.42 9.67 -1.90
C LEU A 99 0.38 8.69 -1.03
N LYS A 100 0.63 9.06 0.24
CA LYS A 100 1.51 8.30 1.12
C LYS A 100 1.04 6.84 1.29
N PRO A 101 -0.20 6.55 1.71
CA PRO A 101 -0.70 5.17 1.76
C PRO A 101 -0.59 4.42 0.43
N MET A 102 -0.79 5.08 -0.71
CA MET A 102 -0.72 4.43 -2.03
C MET A 102 0.70 4.04 -2.45
N ILE A 103 1.72 4.78 -2.00
CA ILE A 103 3.13 4.44 -2.26
C ILE A 103 3.56 3.20 -1.45
N TYR A 104 3.13 3.13 -0.18
CA TYR A 104 3.63 2.11 0.74
C TYR A 104 2.84 0.80 0.73
N SER A 105 1.56 0.80 0.36
CA SER A 105 0.69 -0.30 0.78
C SER A 105 0.62 -1.53 -0.13
N LEU A 106 1.19 -1.55 -1.35
CA LEU A 106 0.93 -2.57 -2.42
C LEU A 106 -0.55 -2.81 -2.75
N ILE A 107 -1.45 -2.28 -1.93
CA ILE A 107 -2.88 -2.29 -2.06
C ILE A 107 -3.17 -0.96 -2.72
N ASN A 108 -3.44 -0.99 -4.02
CA ASN A 108 -4.15 0.13 -4.62
C ASN A 108 -5.48 0.27 -3.85
N LEU A 109 -5.53 1.14 -2.84
CA LEU A 109 -6.71 1.34 -2.00
C LEU A 109 -7.92 1.73 -2.87
N ASN A 110 -7.65 2.30 -4.04
CA ASN A 110 -8.62 2.45 -5.12
C ASN A 110 -8.87 1.09 -5.80
N GLY A 111 -10.07 0.55 -5.57
CA GLY A 111 -10.48 -0.76 -6.10
C GLY A 111 -10.06 -1.96 -5.26
N SER A 112 -9.41 -1.75 -4.11
CA SER A 112 -9.14 -2.82 -3.14
C SER A 112 -10.43 -3.36 -2.52
N ASN A 113 -10.42 -4.63 -2.11
CA ASN A 113 -11.47 -5.15 -1.23
C ASN A 113 -11.45 -4.44 0.14
N ILE A 114 -12.58 -4.49 0.82
CA ILE A 114 -12.78 -3.77 2.10
C ILE A 114 -11.92 -4.37 3.21
N GLU A 115 -11.70 -5.68 3.19
CA GLU A 115 -10.88 -6.37 4.17
C GLU A 115 -9.44 -5.87 4.19
N ASN A 116 -8.84 -5.66 3.03
CA ASN A 116 -7.48 -5.13 2.92
C ASN A 116 -7.40 -3.68 3.41
N ILE A 117 -8.45 -2.87 3.20
CA ILE A 117 -8.52 -1.50 3.70
C ILE A 117 -8.56 -1.50 5.24
N ILE A 118 -9.36 -2.39 5.84
CA ILE A 118 -9.42 -2.56 7.30
C ILE A 118 -8.06 -3.01 7.85
N ARG A 119 -7.43 -4.00 7.20
CA ARG A 119 -6.10 -4.50 7.59
C ARG A 119 -5.03 -3.42 7.52
N PHE A 120 -4.98 -2.67 6.42
CA PHE A 120 -4.05 -1.58 6.26
C PHE A 120 -4.17 -0.58 7.43
N ASN A 121 -5.40 -0.18 7.76
CA ASN A 121 -5.63 0.81 8.81
C ASN A 121 -5.14 0.34 10.19
N VAL A 122 -5.33 -0.93 10.55
CA VAL A 122 -4.83 -1.43 11.85
C VAL A 122 -3.33 -1.70 11.83
N SER A 123 -2.76 -2.16 10.71
CA SER A 123 -1.34 -2.48 10.59
C SER A 123 -0.44 -1.24 10.64
N GLU A 124 -0.95 -0.05 10.31
CA GLU A 124 -0.21 1.20 10.53
C GLU A 124 -0.02 1.54 12.02
N SER A 125 -0.79 0.92 12.92
CA SER A 125 -0.91 1.35 14.32
C SER A 125 -0.36 0.37 15.36
N ALA A 126 0.11 -0.81 14.95
CA ALA A 126 0.44 -1.90 15.88
C ALA A 126 1.50 -2.88 15.36
N GLY A 127 2.16 -3.58 16.30
CA GLY A 127 3.20 -4.59 16.01
C GLY A 127 2.63 -5.87 15.38
N ASN A 128 3.50 -6.79 14.93
CA ASN A 128 3.06 -8.03 14.28
C ASN A 128 2.25 -8.94 15.22
N GLY A 129 1.11 -9.44 14.75
CA GLY A 129 0.28 -10.41 15.48
C GLY A 129 -0.54 -9.82 16.64
N GLU A 130 -0.50 -8.51 16.85
CA GLU A 130 -1.26 -7.83 17.89
C GLU A 130 -2.76 -7.78 17.55
N ILE A 131 -3.60 -7.99 18.56
CA ILE A 131 -5.06 -7.84 18.42
C ILE A 131 -5.38 -6.36 18.54
N THR A 132 -5.69 -5.74 17.40
CA THR A 132 -5.89 -4.29 17.28
C THR A 132 -7.30 -3.98 16.83
N THR A 133 -7.80 -2.80 17.19
CA THR A 133 -9.18 -2.36 16.90
C THR A 133 -9.18 -1.03 16.16
N THR A 134 -10.09 -0.87 15.20
CA THR A 134 -10.37 0.39 14.51
C THR A 134 -11.87 0.63 14.40
N SER A 135 -12.29 1.90 14.32
CA SER A 135 -13.72 2.26 14.23
C SER A 135 -14.24 2.15 12.81
N MET A 136 -15.54 1.87 12.65
CA MET A 136 -16.23 1.96 11.36
C MET A 136 -16.09 3.35 10.73
N SER A 137 -16.10 4.41 11.53
CA SER A 137 -15.89 5.78 11.06
C SER A 137 -14.56 5.98 10.34
N ASN A 138 -13.46 5.47 10.92
CA ASN A 138 -12.14 5.55 10.30
C ASN A 138 -12.12 4.78 8.96
N ILE A 139 -12.76 3.61 8.93
CA ILE A 139 -12.88 2.79 7.73
C ILE A 139 -13.71 3.48 6.65
N LEU A 140 -14.83 4.11 7.01
CA LEU A 140 -15.65 4.88 6.06
C LEU A 140 -14.88 6.07 5.49
N ASP A 141 -14.15 6.82 6.31
CA ASP A 141 -13.32 7.92 5.82
C ASP A 141 -12.24 7.43 4.85
N LEU A 142 -11.60 6.30 5.16
CA LEU A 142 -10.56 5.72 4.32
C LEU A 142 -11.14 5.21 2.99
N ILE A 143 -12.20 4.40 3.03
CA ILE A 143 -12.87 3.86 1.83
C ILE A 143 -13.36 5.01 0.94
N ASN A 144 -14.01 6.02 1.52
CA ASN A 144 -14.55 7.15 0.76
C ASN A 144 -13.47 8.10 0.23
N THR A 145 -12.30 8.14 0.86
CA THR A 145 -11.13 8.86 0.33
C THR A 145 -10.56 8.16 -0.91
N TYR A 146 -10.48 6.83 -0.90
CA TYR A 146 -9.73 6.09 -1.91
C TYR A 146 -10.56 5.50 -3.05
N ASN A 147 -11.88 5.55 -2.97
CA ASN A 147 -12.78 5.08 -4.03
C ASN A 147 -13.55 6.24 -4.65
N LYS A 148 -14.06 6.07 -5.87
CA LYS A 148 -14.89 7.10 -6.52
C LYS A 148 -16.30 7.13 -5.93
N GLU A 149 -16.87 5.97 -5.66
CA GLU A 149 -18.20 5.79 -5.08
C GLU A 149 -18.26 6.30 -3.63
N THR A 150 -19.47 6.53 -3.15
CA THR A 150 -19.73 6.86 -1.74
C THR A 150 -20.29 5.64 -1.03
N TYR A 151 -19.57 5.19 0.00
CA TYR A 151 -19.91 4.04 0.82
C TYR A 151 -20.48 4.50 2.16
N HIS A 152 -21.51 3.79 2.61
CA HIS A 152 -22.11 3.89 3.93
C HIS A 152 -21.86 2.60 4.73
N THR A 153 -22.19 2.63 6.02
CA THR A 153 -22.00 1.50 6.95
C THR A 153 -22.51 0.17 6.40
N GLU A 154 -23.75 0.13 5.89
CA GLU A 154 -24.33 -1.12 5.38
C GLU A 154 -23.69 -1.59 4.07
N ASP A 155 -23.12 -0.68 3.25
CA ASP A 155 -22.37 -1.08 2.06
C ASP A 155 -21.10 -1.85 2.46
N VAL A 156 -20.43 -1.39 3.52
CA VAL A 156 -19.24 -2.04 4.10
C VAL A 156 -19.62 -3.40 4.69
N LEU A 157 -20.62 -3.43 5.58
CA LEU A 157 -21.03 -4.66 6.25
C LEU A 157 -21.58 -5.70 5.27
N LYS A 158 -22.35 -5.30 4.25
CA LYS A 158 -22.86 -6.22 3.23
C LYS A 158 -21.74 -6.95 2.49
N LYS A 159 -20.66 -6.25 2.12
CA LYS A 159 -19.50 -6.88 1.48
C LYS A 159 -18.77 -7.84 2.43
N LEU A 160 -18.57 -7.44 3.69
CA LEU A 160 -17.90 -8.26 4.70
C LEU A 160 -18.69 -9.51 5.08
N ARG A 161 -20.03 -9.45 5.13
CA ARG A 161 -20.89 -10.61 5.41
C ARG A 161 -20.77 -11.73 4.36
N ALA A 162 -20.26 -11.43 3.16
CA ALA A 162 -19.93 -12.44 2.16
C ALA A 162 -18.61 -13.18 2.44
N ASN A 163 -17.78 -12.69 3.37
CA ASN A 163 -16.51 -13.28 3.73
C ASN A 163 -16.68 -14.34 4.83
N PRO A 164 -16.24 -15.60 4.63
CA PRO A 164 -16.41 -16.67 5.62
C PRO A 164 -15.60 -16.45 6.92
N ASN A 165 -14.60 -15.57 6.89
CA ASN A 165 -13.77 -15.21 8.06
C ASN A 165 -14.27 -13.94 8.76
N PHE A 166 -15.40 -13.37 8.35
CA PHE A 166 -16.04 -12.27 9.04
C PHE A 166 -16.94 -12.77 10.17
N ILE A 167 -16.84 -12.13 11.34
CA ILE A 167 -17.66 -12.44 12.51
C ILE A 167 -18.33 -11.14 12.97
N GLU A 168 -19.65 -11.12 12.98
CA GLU A 168 -20.43 -9.98 13.48
C GLU A 168 -21.05 -10.32 14.84
N LEU A 169 -20.78 -9.49 15.86
CA LEU A 169 -21.17 -9.73 17.24
C LEU A 169 -21.97 -8.55 17.79
N ASP A 170 -23.15 -8.83 18.35
CA ASP A 170 -23.96 -7.85 19.10
C ASP A 170 -23.48 -7.73 20.57
N LYS A 171 -22.21 -7.34 20.72
CA LYS A 171 -21.49 -7.22 22.00
C LYS A 171 -20.53 -6.04 21.96
N ASN A 172 -20.02 -5.63 23.12
CA ASN A 172 -18.86 -4.74 23.20
C ASN A 172 -17.59 -5.58 23.27
N LYS A 173 -16.49 -5.09 22.71
CA LYS A 173 -15.15 -5.69 22.80
C LYS A 173 -14.70 -5.83 24.26
N LYS A 174 -15.06 -4.87 25.12
CA LYS A 174 -14.75 -4.92 26.57
C LYS A 174 -15.43 -6.07 27.31
N ASP A 175 -16.43 -6.70 26.71
CA ASP A 175 -17.12 -7.86 27.29
C ASP A 175 -16.25 -9.14 27.18
N TYR A 176 -15.08 -9.07 26.53
CA TYR A 176 -14.17 -10.19 26.32
C TYR A 176 -12.82 -9.96 27.01
N THR A 177 -12.28 -11.02 27.61
CA THR A 177 -10.86 -11.08 28.00
C THR A 177 -9.98 -11.24 26.76
N VAL A 178 -8.67 -11.01 26.91
CA VAL A 178 -7.70 -11.26 25.82
C VAL A 178 -7.77 -12.70 25.33
N GLU A 179 -7.83 -13.68 26.25
CA GLU A 179 -7.97 -15.09 25.89
C GLU A 179 -9.30 -15.37 25.15
N GLY A 180 -10.40 -14.76 25.61
CA GLY A 180 -11.70 -14.87 24.98
C GLY A 180 -11.71 -14.31 23.56
N LEU A 181 -11.07 -13.16 23.33
CA LEU A 181 -10.88 -12.60 21.99
C LEU A 181 -10.04 -13.51 21.11
N THR A 182 -8.91 -14.00 21.61
CA THR A 182 -8.01 -14.89 20.85
C THR A 182 -8.73 -16.13 20.33
N LYS A 183 -9.64 -16.72 21.12
CA LYS A 183 -10.45 -17.90 20.72
C LYS A 183 -11.43 -17.62 19.57
N LEU A 184 -11.81 -16.35 19.33
CA LEU A 184 -12.68 -15.99 18.22
C LEU A 184 -11.95 -15.99 16.86
N PHE A 185 -10.61 -15.86 16.86
CA PHE A 185 -9.79 -15.87 15.65
C PHE A 185 -9.63 -17.30 15.12
N LYS A 186 -10.51 -17.70 14.19
CA LYS A 186 -10.42 -18.99 13.48
C LYS A 186 -9.18 -19.05 12.59
N THR A 187 -8.84 -17.90 12.01
CA THR A 187 -7.69 -17.69 11.14
C THR A 187 -7.08 -16.33 11.44
N ASP A 188 -5.86 -16.17 10.99
CA ASP A 188 -5.16 -14.89 10.92
C ASP A 188 -5.89 -13.87 10.01
N SER A 189 -6.70 -14.36 9.08
CA SER A 189 -7.59 -13.52 8.26
C SER A 189 -8.96 -13.21 8.91
N THR A 190 -9.21 -13.58 10.16
CA THR A 190 -10.50 -13.28 10.80
C THR A 190 -10.66 -11.77 11.06
N ILE A 191 -11.83 -11.24 10.73
CA ILE A 191 -12.24 -9.85 11.03
C ILE A 191 -13.49 -9.92 11.91
N ILE A 192 -13.41 -9.33 13.11
CA ILE A 192 -14.51 -9.31 14.06
C ILE A 192 -15.11 -7.91 14.09
N TYR A 193 -16.42 -7.78 13.93
CA TYR A 193 -17.14 -6.52 14.07
C TYR A 193 -18.02 -6.54 15.33
N PHE A 194 -17.74 -5.61 16.25
CA PHE A 194 -18.52 -5.40 17.47
C PHE A 194 -19.57 -4.32 17.21
N LYS A 195 -20.83 -4.72 17.04
CA LYS A 195 -21.93 -3.81 16.67
C LYS A 195 -22.15 -2.69 17.69
N LYS A 196 -22.01 -2.99 18.98
CA LYS A 196 -22.24 -1.99 20.06
C LYS A 196 -21.15 -0.93 20.13
N ASP A 197 -19.95 -1.28 19.69
CA ASP A 197 -18.81 -0.36 19.62
C ASP A 197 -18.66 0.27 18.23
N ASN A 198 -19.41 -0.19 17.23
CA ASN A 198 -19.25 0.16 15.82
C ASN A 198 -17.78 0.07 15.38
N SER A 199 -17.12 -1.04 15.71
CA SER A 199 -15.67 -1.20 15.54
C SER A 199 -15.27 -2.59 15.05
N PHE A 200 -14.14 -2.65 14.35
CA PHE A 200 -13.51 -3.86 13.84
C PHE A 200 -12.29 -4.21 14.68
N THR A 201 -12.16 -5.48 15.05
CA THR A 201 -10.99 -6.04 15.74
C THR A 201 -10.40 -7.16 14.90
N LEU A 202 -9.08 -7.13 14.72
CA LEU A 202 -8.35 -8.15 14.00
C LEU A 202 -6.90 -8.30 14.49
N LYS A 203 -6.26 -9.41 14.15
CA LYS A 203 -4.81 -9.58 14.30
C LYS A 203 -4.09 -8.81 13.20
N THR A 204 -3.08 -8.04 13.57
CA THR A 204 -2.24 -7.29 12.63
C THR A 204 -1.20 -8.19 11.97
N PHE A 205 -0.79 -7.82 10.76
CA PHE A 205 0.37 -8.40 10.07
C PHE A 205 1.36 -7.29 9.77
N VAL A 206 2.64 -7.56 9.98
CA VAL A 206 3.73 -6.72 9.44
C VAL A 206 4.06 -7.16 8.01
N GLY A 207 4.65 -6.25 7.24
CA GLY A 207 5.06 -6.52 5.86
C GLY A 207 4.08 -6.07 4.78
N TYR A 208 3.16 -5.14 5.10
CA TYR A 208 2.41 -4.44 4.05
C TYR A 208 3.33 -3.44 3.35
N GLY A 209 3.85 -3.86 2.20
CA GLY A 209 4.66 -3.03 1.32
C GLY A 209 5.55 -3.85 0.40
N GLY A 210 6.05 -3.22 -0.65
CA GLY A 210 6.94 -3.85 -1.61
C GLY A 210 7.63 -2.80 -2.46
N ALA A 211 8.72 -3.21 -3.10
CA ALA A 211 9.41 -2.35 -4.04
C ALA A 211 8.46 -1.96 -5.17
N THR A 212 8.41 -0.67 -5.50
CA THR A 212 7.74 -0.19 -6.71
C THR A 212 8.74 0.53 -7.58
N ASP A 213 8.69 0.23 -8.88
CA ASP A 213 9.54 0.87 -9.88
C ASP A 213 8.98 2.24 -10.30
N SER A 214 7.84 2.65 -9.74
CA SER A 214 7.17 3.90 -10.08
C SER A 214 6.69 4.65 -8.84
N ILE A 215 6.57 5.97 -8.95
CA ILE A 215 6.19 6.87 -7.87
C ILE A 215 5.34 8.02 -8.42
N PHE A 216 4.62 8.71 -7.54
CA PHE A 216 3.94 9.95 -7.94
C PHE A 216 4.97 11.04 -8.23
N ALA A 217 4.82 11.70 -9.38
CA ALA A 217 5.67 12.82 -9.79
C ALA A 217 5.59 13.98 -8.77
N PRO A 218 6.64 14.83 -8.69
CA PRO A 218 6.63 15.98 -7.80
C PRO A 218 5.52 17.00 -8.14
N THR A 219 5.20 17.86 -7.19
CA THR A 219 4.05 18.80 -7.26
C THR A 219 4.07 19.72 -8.48
N GLU A 220 5.25 20.12 -8.93
CA GLU A 220 5.49 20.92 -10.14
C GLU A 220 5.03 20.22 -11.44
N SER A 221 4.86 18.89 -11.42
CA SER A 221 4.30 18.12 -12.54
C SER A 221 2.78 17.95 -12.47
N TRP A 222 2.13 18.40 -11.38
CA TRP A 222 0.69 18.22 -11.20
C TRP A 222 -0.08 19.26 -12.01
N LYS A 223 -1.25 18.85 -12.53
CA LYS A 223 -2.10 19.72 -13.35
C LYS A 223 -3.45 19.92 -12.68
N ILE A 224 -3.89 21.17 -12.55
CA ILE A 224 -5.23 21.50 -12.06
C ILE A 224 -6.19 21.58 -13.25
N LYS A 225 -7.35 20.91 -13.16
CA LYS A 225 -8.46 21.02 -14.11
C LYS A 225 -9.78 21.14 -13.36
N GLY A 226 -10.34 22.35 -13.27
CA GLY A 226 -11.56 22.60 -12.50
C GLY A 226 -11.34 22.21 -11.03
N ASP A 227 -12.17 21.31 -10.50
CA ASP A 227 -12.10 20.77 -9.14
C ASP A 227 -11.13 19.57 -8.98
N ARG A 228 -10.31 19.28 -10.00
CA ARG A 228 -9.43 18.12 -10.06
C ARG A 228 -7.94 18.49 -10.02
N ILE A 229 -7.15 17.62 -9.40
CA ILE A 229 -5.68 17.59 -9.48
C ILE A 229 -5.29 16.29 -10.18
N ILE A 230 -4.54 16.41 -11.27
CA ILE A 230 -4.01 15.29 -12.05
C ILE A 230 -2.54 15.11 -11.69
N ILE A 231 -2.21 13.91 -11.23
CA ILE A 231 -0.92 13.56 -10.64
C ILE A 231 -0.31 12.42 -11.48
N PRO A 232 0.77 12.68 -12.23
CA PRO A 232 1.45 11.63 -12.98
C PRO A 232 2.07 10.59 -12.03
N TYR A 233 2.02 9.32 -12.45
CA TYR A 233 2.79 8.22 -11.87
C TYR A 233 3.90 7.86 -12.86
N VAL A 234 5.15 7.84 -12.40
CA VAL A 234 6.34 7.79 -13.26
C VAL A 234 7.36 6.78 -12.74
N THR A 235 8.14 6.19 -13.65
CA THR A 235 9.26 5.32 -13.26
C THR A 235 10.31 6.07 -12.46
N VAL A 236 10.87 5.43 -11.44
CA VAL A 236 11.96 6.00 -10.64
C VAL A 236 13.21 6.22 -11.49
N ALA A 237 13.53 5.27 -12.38
CA ALA A 237 14.78 5.30 -13.14
C ALA A 237 14.78 6.30 -14.30
N THR A 238 13.64 6.53 -14.96
CA THR A 238 13.58 7.27 -16.23
C THR A 238 12.54 8.37 -16.27
N ASN A 239 11.78 8.59 -15.19
CA ASN A 239 10.65 9.53 -15.14
C ASN A 239 9.62 9.31 -16.26
N LYS A 240 9.57 8.10 -16.81
CA LYS A 240 8.60 7.73 -17.85
C LYS A 240 7.24 7.55 -17.20
N LYS A 241 6.22 8.20 -17.74
CA LYS A 241 4.83 8.05 -17.26
C LYS A 241 4.38 6.60 -17.41
N THR A 242 4.01 5.99 -16.28
CA THR A 242 3.45 4.64 -16.15
C THR A 242 2.03 4.67 -15.61
N GLY A 243 1.52 5.84 -15.22
CA GLY A 243 0.15 5.98 -14.82
C GLY A 243 -0.24 7.43 -14.54
N GLU A 244 -1.47 7.59 -14.06
CA GLU A 244 -2.04 8.86 -13.67
C GLU A 244 -3.11 8.66 -12.62
N MET A 245 -3.04 9.47 -11.56
CA MET A 245 -4.10 9.57 -10.57
C MET A 245 -4.81 10.92 -10.68
N THR A 246 -6.13 10.88 -10.57
CA THR A 246 -6.96 12.07 -10.48
C THR A 246 -7.53 12.17 -9.08
N LEU A 247 -7.16 13.22 -8.36
CA LEU A 247 -7.82 13.64 -7.11
C LEU A 247 -8.88 14.67 -7.43
N ARG A 248 -10.01 14.61 -6.73
CA ARG A 248 -11.11 15.56 -6.88
C ARG A 248 -11.51 16.13 -5.54
N LEU A 249 -11.87 17.42 -5.49
CA LEU A 249 -12.36 18.04 -4.26
C LEU A 249 -13.51 17.22 -3.68
N ASN A 250 -13.43 16.96 -2.38
CA ASN A 250 -14.36 16.06 -1.73
C ASN A 250 -15.66 16.75 -1.38
N ASN A 251 -16.73 16.32 -2.05
CA ASN A 251 -18.11 16.75 -1.82
C ASN A 251 -19.01 15.60 -1.37
N LYS A 252 -18.44 14.44 -0.99
CA LYS A 252 -19.19 13.24 -0.65
C LYS A 252 -19.96 13.41 0.66
N GLN A 253 -21.22 13.01 0.60
CA GLN A 253 -22.13 13.00 1.74
C GLN A 253 -22.30 11.57 2.23
N TYR A 254 -21.76 11.30 3.41
CA TYR A 254 -21.94 10.06 4.16
C TYR A 254 -21.91 10.40 5.64
N GLU A 255 -22.73 9.68 6.40
CA GLU A 255 -22.84 9.81 7.86
C GLU A 255 -21.67 9.10 8.56
N HIS A 256 -21.45 9.44 9.83
CA HIS A 256 -20.50 8.76 10.72
C HIS A 256 -19.01 8.80 10.29
N GLY A 257 -18.63 9.59 9.29
CA GLY A 257 -17.23 9.93 9.02
C GLY A 257 -16.73 11.02 9.95
N ASN A 258 -15.51 10.89 10.47
CA ASN A 258 -14.93 11.81 11.46
C ASN A 258 -13.84 12.72 10.84
N ASN A 259 -13.16 12.24 9.81
CA ASN A 259 -11.93 12.82 9.26
C ASN A 259 -12.00 12.88 7.73
N LYS A 260 -13.04 13.52 7.20
CA LYS A 260 -13.21 13.68 5.74
C LYS A 260 -12.01 14.42 5.14
N THR A 261 -11.34 13.78 4.20
CA THR A 261 -10.21 14.35 3.46
C THR A 261 -10.67 15.43 2.49
N LYS A 262 -9.83 16.44 2.22
CA LYS A 262 -10.13 17.53 1.28
C LYS A 262 -10.37 17.04 -0.16
N TYR A 263 -9.80 15.89 -0.52
CA TYR A 263 -9.97 15.27 -1.82
C TYR A 263 -10.28 13.78 -1.67
N TYR A 264 -10.89 13.20 -2.70
CA TYR A 264 -10.94 11.76 -2.89
C TYR A 264 -10.27 11.37 -4.20
N VAL A 265 -9.90 10.11 -4.32
CA VAL A 265 -9.37 9.52 -5.55
C VAL A 265 -10.53 9.25 -6.50
N GLU A 266 -10.63 10.05 -7.56
CA GLU A 266 -11.61 9.83 -8.64
C GLU A 266 -11.19 8.67 -9.55
N SER A 267 -9.89 8.54 -9.81
CA SER A 267 -9.31 7.44 -10.59
C SER A 267 -7.82 7.28 -10.32
N PHE A 268 -7.31 6.05 -10.43
CA PHE A 268 -5.89 5.77 -10.55
C PHE A 268 -5.70 4.71 -11.62
N ILE A 269 -5.03 5.07 -12.71
CA ILE A 269 -4.85 4.23 -13.90
C ILE A 269 -3.36 4.00 -14.10
N ILE A 270 -2.96 2.75 -14.26
CA ILE A 270 -1.61 2.32 -14.63
C ILE A 270 -1.66 1.86 -16.10
N PHE A 271 -0.65 2.24 -16.89
CA PHE A 271 -0.54 1.99 -18.33
C PHE A 271 0.37 0.81 -18.66
#